data_AF-A0A2V9W540-F1
#
_entry.id   AF-A0A2V9W540-F1
#
_cell.length_a   1.000
_cell.length_b   1.000
_cell.length_c   1.000
_cell.angle_alpha   90.00
_cell.angle_beta   90.00
_cell.angle_gamma   90.00
#
_symmetry.space_group_name_H-M   'P 1'
#
loop_
_entity.id
_entity.type
_entity.pdbx_description
1 polymer ?
#
loop_
_entity_poly.entity_id
_entity_poly.type
_entity_poly.pdbx_seq_one_letter_code
_entity_poly.pdbx_strand_id
1 'polypeptide(L)'
;MRAPKLVQLMKANSSNMSAELVKKIRKSNRCSDLLRRVPESEQKQYALEIYRDLTEWLTNETDSILEKPYVALGIHRAGQAVPQFKTFWAVAIARDHFWDYVQQECLHEEPVEFWGGVRLLRLLDSFFDQVFYCVLLGYERAGKNESMALSFLARRRSA
;
A
#
# COMPACT_ATOMS: atom_id res chain seq x y z
N MET A 1 21.13 -4.63 11.38
CA MET A 1 20.14 -3.61 11.05
C MET A 1 19.30 -3.15 12.26
N ARG A 2 19.52 -1.91 12.70
CA ARG A 2 18.58 -1.16 13.56
C ARG A 2 17.63 -0.33 12.69
N ALA A 3 16.35 -0.26 13.05
CA ALA A 3 15.32 0.53 12.34
C ALA A 3 15.77 1.94 11.89
N PRO A 4 16.56 2.72 12.68
CA PRO A 4 17.00 4.06 12.27
C PRO A 4 17.87 4.10 11.00
N LYS A 5 18.76 3.13 10.78
CA LYS A 5 19.64 3.11 9.59
C LYS A 5 18.83 2.87 8.32
N LEU A 6 17.94 1.88 8.35
CA LEU A 6 17.03 1.59 7.23
C LEU A 6 16.12 2.79 6.93
N VAL A 7 15.56 3.41 7.97
CA VAL A 7 14.73 4.62 7.83
C VAL A 7 15.49 5.75 7.13
N GLN A 8 16.78 5.96 7.46
CA GLN A 8 17.59 6.98 6.77
C GLN A 8 17.82 6.64 5.29
N LEU A 9 18.17 5.38 4.98
CA LEU A 9 18.36 4.91 3.60
C LEU A 9 17.08 5.06 2.77
N MET A 10 15.94 4.66 3.33
CA MET A 10 14.64 4.81 2.70
C MET A 10 14.29 6.27 2.42
N LYS A 11 14.51 7.17 3.40
CA LYS A 11 14.26 8.61 3.20
C LYS A 11 15.09 9.16 2.05
N ALA A 12 16.37 8.82 2.00
CA ALA A 12 17.29 9.25 0.95
C ALA A 12 16.90 8.70 -0.44
N ASN A 13 16.39 7.47 -0.52
CA ASN A 13 16.12 6.77 -1.78
C ASN A 13 14.64 6.78 -2.20
N SER A 14 13.74 7.37 -1.41
CA SER A 14 12.28 7.34 -1.58
C SER A 14 11.79 7.70 -3.00
N SER A 15 12.39 8.70 -3.63
CA SER A 15 12.06 9.13 -4.99
C SER A 15 12.43 8.08 -6.04
N ASN A 16 13.60 7.43 -5.87
CA ASN A 16 14.01 6.36 -6.77
C ASN A 16 13.17 5.09 -6.55
N MET A 17 12.95 4.71 -5.29
CA MET A 17 12.13 3.54 -4.93
C MET A 17 10.70 3.65 -5.47
N SER A 18 10.08 4.82 -5.35
CA SER A 18 8.74 5.07 -5.89
C SER A 18 8.70 5.01 -7.42
N ALA A 19 9.71 5.55 -8.11
CA ALA A 19 9.80 5.46 -9.56
C ALA A 19 9.96 4.01 -10.04
N GLU A 20 10.82 3.22 -9.40
CA GLU A 20 11.00 1.80 -9.69
C GLU A 20 9.76 0.97 -9.38
N LEU A 21 9.06 1.28 -8.28
CA LEU A 21 7.77 0.68 -7.96
C LEU A 21 6.75 0.89 -9.09
N VAL A 22 6.58 2.13 -9.56
CA VAL A 22 5.67 2.42 -10.68
C VAL A 22 6.06 1.63 -11.93
N LYS A 23 7.37 1.52 -12.23
CA LYS A 23 7.85 0.69 -13.35
C LYS A 23 7.49 -0.79 -13.16
N LYS A 24 7.65 -1.35 -11.96
CA LYS A 24 7.26 -2.75 -11.66
C LYS A 24 5.76 -2.97 -11.80
N ILE A 25 4.92 -2.04 -11.32
CA ILE A 25 3.47 -2.09 -11.48
C ILE A 25 3.09 -2.05 -12.97
N ARG A 26 3.72 -1.19 -13.78
CA ARG A 26 3.49 -1.09 -15.22
C ARG A 26 3.83 -2.35 -16.01
N LYS A 27 4.84 -3.09 -15.57
CA LYS A 27 5.22 -4.37 -16.18
C LYS A 27 4.28 -5.52 -15.82
N SER A 28 3.45 -5.36 -14.79
CA SER A 28 2.52 -6.40 -14.34
C SER A 28 1.24 -6.40 -15.18
N ASN A 29 1.02 -7.50 -15.92
CA ASN A 29 -0.25 -7.74 -16.65
C ASN A 29 -1.47 -7.72 -15.70
N ARG A 30 -1.28 -8.08 -14.43
CA ARG A 30 -2.32 -8.05 -13.40
C ARG A 30 -2.73 -6.62 -13.06
N CYS A 31 -1.93 -5.59 -13.33
CA CYS A 31 -2.24 -4.20 -12.99
C CYS A 31 -2.73 -3.35 -14.17
N SER A 32 -2.90 -3.91 -15.38
CA SER A 32 -3.30 -3.17 -16.58
C SER A 32 -4.58 -2.32 -16.40
N ASP A 33 -5.62 -2.90 -15.82
CA ASP A 33 -6.88 -2.17 -15.56
C ASP A 33 -6.74 -1.06 -14.53
N LEU A 34 -5.92 -1.26 -13.50
CA LEU A 34 -5.62 -0.23 -12.51
C LEU A 34 -4.91 0.94 -13.20
N LEU A 35 -3.89 0.66 -14.01
CA LEU A 35 -3.13 1.68 -14.71
C LEU A 35 -3.96 2.47 -15.72
N ARG A 36 -4.98 1.84 -16.31
CA ARG A 36 -5.92 2.49 -17.23
C ARG A 36 -6.92 3.39 -16.52
N ARG A 37 -7.36 3.02 -15.31
CA ARG A 37 -8.42 3.72 -14.57
C ARG A 37 -7.89 4.79 -13.61
N VAL A 38 -6.66 4.65 -13.15
CA VAL A 38 -6.02 5.55 -12.19
C VAL A 38 -5.11 6.52 -12.95
N PRO A 39 -5.23 7.85 -12.77
CA PRO A 39 -4.34 8.83 -13.37
C PRO A 39 -2.86 8.60 -13.05
N GLU A 40 -1.96 8.91 -13.97
CA GLU A 40 -0.52 8.71 -13.76
C GLU A 40 0.03 9.52 -12.57
N SER A 41 -0.43 10.76 -12.38
CA SER A 41 -0.05 11.59 -11.24
C SER A 41 -0.39 10.90 -9.93
N GLU A 42 -1.58 10.31 -9.86
CA GLU A 42 -2.08 9.58 -8.71
C GLU A 42 -1.28 8.29 -8.46
N GLN A 43 -0.93 7.54 -9.52
CA GLN A 43 -0.05 6.36 -9.41
C GLN A 43 1.30 6.71 -8.77
N LYS A 44 1.94 7.81 -9.22
CA LYS A 44 3.22 8.29 -8.69
C LYS A 44 3.10 8.74 -7.24
N GLN A 45 2.02 9.47 -6.93
CA GLN A 45 1.73 9.92 -5.58
C GLN A 45 1.62 8.74 -4.61
N TYR A 46 0.79 7.74 -4.90
CA TYR A 46 0.64 6.58 -3.99
C TYR A 46 1.91 5.74 -3.86
N ALA A 47 2.72 5.65 -4.91
CA ALA A 47 4.02 4.98 -4.82
C ALA A 47 5.00 5.71 -3.90
N LEU A 48 4.91 7.04 -3.79
CA LEU A 48 5.68 7.83 -2.83
C LEU A 48 5.10 7.71 -1.42
N GLU A 49 3.78 7.84 -1.28
CA GLU A 49 3.08 7.82 0.00
C GLU A 49 3.29 6.50 0.74
N ILE A 50 3.24 5.35 0.06
CA ILE A 50 3.42 4.06 0.72
C ILE A 50 4.80 3.92 1.39
N TYR A 51 5.86 4.45 0.79
CA TYR A 51 7.20 4.43 1.39
C TYR A 51 7.39 5.49 2.46
N ARG A 52 6.76 6.66 2.31
CA ARG A 52 6.71 7.68 3.36
C ARG A 52 6.03 7.10 4.60
N ASP A 53 4.86 6.52 4.44
CA ASP A 53 4.05 5.97 5.52
C ASP A 53 4.76 4.78 6.18
N LEU A 54 5.43 3.93 5.39
CA LEU A 54 6.26 2.85 5.93
C LEU A 54 7.41 3.40 6.78
N THR A 55 8.07 4.45 6.32
CA THR A 55 9.16 5.10 7.06
C THR A 55 8.66 5.69 8.39
N GLU A 56 7.49 6.31 8.38
CA GLU A 56 6.83 6.85 9.57
C GLU A 56 6.41 5.72 10.53
N TRP A 57 5.84 4.64 10.01
CA TRP A 57 5.46 3.45 10.75
C TRP A 57 6.63 2.83 11.50
N LEU A 58 7.77 2.66 10.82
CA LEU A 58 9.00 2.14 11.41
C LEU A 58 9.60 3.06 12.48
N THR A 59 9.17 4.32 12.54
CA THR A 59 9.63 5.28 13.55
C THR A 59 8.70 5.33 14.76
N ASN A 60 7.38 5.23 14.56
CA ASN A 60 6.37 5.55 15.58
C ASN A 60 5.52 4.35 16.05
N GLU A 61 5.62 3.18 15.41
CA GLU A 61 4.90 1.93 15.75
C GLU A 61 3.39 2.13 16.08
N THR A 62 2.64 2.89 15.27
CA THR A 62 1.25 3.26 15.59
C THR A 62 0.25 2.97 14.47
N ASP A 63 -0.59 1.94 14.68
CA ASP A 63 -1.70 1.48 13.83
C ASP A 63 -2.67 2.60 13.39
N SER A 64 -2.92 3.57 14.27
CA SER A 64 -3.90 4.64 14.05
C SER A 64 -3.57 5.56 12.88
N ILE A 65 -2.31 5.58 12.43
CA ILE A 65 -1.85 6.44 11.34
C ILE A 65 -2.34 5.91 9.97
N LEU A 66 -2.52 4.60 9.82
CA LEU A 66 -2.80 3.98 8.52
C LEU A 66 -4.30 3.83 8.21
N GLU A 67 -5.17 3.73 9.22
CA GLU A 67 -6.56 3.30 8.96
C GLU A 67 -7.31 4.27 8.04
N LYS A 68 -7.38 5.55 8.39
CA LYS A 68 -8.11 6.56 7.61
C LYS A 68 -7.63 6.69 6.16
N PRO A 69 -6.33 6.92 5.88
CA PRO A 69 -5.87 7.13 4.51
C PRO A 69 -6.06 5.89 3.63
N TYR A 70 -5.81 4.69 4.14
CA TYR A 70 -5.91 3.47 3.33
C TYR A 70 -7.35 2.97 3.16
N VAL A 71 -8.25 3.22 4.12
CA VAL A 71 -9.69 3.03 3.89
C VAL A 71 -10.21 4.00 2.82
N ALA A 72 -9.80 5.27 2.88
CA ALA A 72 -10.17 6.26 1.86
C ALA A 72 -9.66 5.86 0.46
N LEU A 73 -8.43 5.32 0.37
CA LEU A 73 -7.90 4.76 -0.87
C LEU A 73 -8.79 3.63 -1.42
N GLY A 74 -9.25 2.71 -0.57
CA GLY A 74 -10.16 1.63 -1.00
C GLY A 74 -11.47 2.16 -1.58
N ILE A 75 -12.10 3.13 -0.90
CA ILE A 75 -13.32 3.79 -1.37
C ILE A 75 -13.08 4.50 -2.70
N HIS A 76 -11.98 5.24 -2.80
CA HIS A 76 -11.62 5.99 -4.01
C HIS A 76 -11.39 5.06 -5.21
N ARG A 77 -10.70 3.94 -5.01
CA ARG A 77 -10.46 2.93 -6.06
C ARG A 77 -11.75 2.23 -6.49
N ALA A 78 -12.66 1.95 -5.56
CA ALA A 78 -13.99 1.45 -5.88
C ALA A 78 -14.76 2.43 -6.76
N GLY A 79 -14.71 3.73 -6.45
CA GLY A 79 -15.33 4.80 -7.26
C GLY A 79 -14.75 4.93 -8.68
N GLN A 80 -13.48 4.56 -8.88
CA GLN A 80 -12.85 4.48 -10.21
C GLN A 80 -13.13 3.14 -10.93
N ALA A 81 -13.97 2.28 -10.33
CA ALA A 81 -14.28 0.93 -10.79
C ALA A 81 -13.03 0.07 -11.03
N VAL A 82 -12.01 0.24 -10.18
CA VAL A 82 -10.86 -0.65 -10.11
C VAL A 82 -11.26 -1.89 -9.30
N PRO A 83 -11.10 -3.11 -9.82
CA PRO A 83 -11.35 -4.30 -9.02
C PRO A 83 -10.39 -4.42 -7.83
N GLN A 84 -10.89 -4.80 -6.66
CA GLN A 84 -10.10 -4.89 -5.41
C GLN A 84 -8.79 -5.68 -5.55
N PHE A 85 -8.81 -6.79 -6.30
CA PHE A 85 -7.65 -7.65 -6.49
C PHE A 85 -6.52 -6.96 -7.27
N LYS A 86 -6.84 -5.95 -8.10
CA LYS A 86 -5.85 -5.14 -8.82
C LYS A 86 -5.07 -4.23 -7.88
N THR A 87 -5.77 -3.60 -6.94
CA THR A 87 -5.15 -2.78 -5.89
C THR A 87 -4.33 -3.64 -4.94
N PHE A 88 -4.87 -4.79 -4.52
CA PHE A 88 -4.13 -5.78 -3.74
C PHE A 88 -2.83 -6.17 -4.44
N TRP A 89 -2.88 -6.50 -5.74
CA TRP A 89 -1.66 -6.89 -6.46
C TRP A 89 -0.64 -5.75 -6.56
N ALA A 90 -1.07 -4.50 -6.70
CA ALA A 90 -0.16 -3.35 -6.70
C ALA A 90 0.57 -3.16 -5.36
N VAL A 91 -0.13 -3.34 -4.23
CA VAL A 91 0.48 -3.28 -2.89
C VAL A 91 1.39 -4.49 -2.66
N ALA A 92 1.05 -5.68 -3.17
CA ALA A 92 1.94 -6.85 -3.13
C ALA A 92 3.24 -6.59 -3.89
N ILE A 93 3.19 -5.95 -5.07
CA ILE A 93 4.39 -5.51 -5.80
C ILE A 93 5.22 -4.52 -4.98
N ALA A 94 4.58 -3.60 -4.24
CA ALA A 94 5.28 -2.67 -3.35
C ALA A 94 6.01 -3.39 -2.22
N ARG A 95 5.37 -4.38 -1.59
CA ARG A 95 6.00 -5.23 -0.59
C ARG A 95 7.21 -5.99 -1.14
N ASP A 96 7.05 -6.65 -2.28
CA ASP A 96 8.14 -7.44 -2.89
C ASP A 96 9.29 -6.53 -3.34
N HIS A 97 8.99 -5.36 -3.93
CA HIS A 97 10.00 -4.36 -4.25
C HIS A 97 10.75 -3.89 -3.00
N PHE A 98 10.04 -3.65 -1.91
CA PHE A 98 10.67 -3.24 -0.65
C PHE A 98 11.56 -4.33 -0.08
N TRP A 99 11.11 -5.58 -0.14
CA TRP A 99 11.90 -6.73 0.27
C TRP A 99 13.21 -6.84 -0.52
N ASP A 100 13.15 -6.72 -1.86
CA ASP A 100 14.32 -6.69 -2.72
C ASP A 100 15.30 -5.58 -2.31
N TYR A 101 14.77 -4.38 -2.02
CA TYR A 101 15.56 -3.24 -1.59
C TYR A 101 16.27 -3.48 -0.25
N VAL A 102 15.56 -4.01 0.76
CA VAL A 102 16.15 -4.36 2.05
C VAL A 102 17.24 -5.42 1.87
N GLN A 103 17.02 -6.41 1.02
CA GLN A 103 18.05 -7.41 0.74
C GLN A 103 19.31 -6.78 0.15
N GLN A 104 19.18 -5.91 -0.85
CA GLN A 104 20.32 -5.27 -1.51
C GLN A 104 21.10 -4.33 -0.58
N GLU A 105 20.41 -3.52 0.21
CA GLU A 105 21.04 -2.49 1.05
C GLU A 105 21.52 -3.04 2.40
N CYS A 106 21.01 -4.20 2.86
CA CYS A 106 21.20 -4.65 4.24
C CYS A 106 21.83 -6.04 4.39
N LEU A 107 22.06 -6.82 3.32
CA LEU A 107 22.72 -8.13 3.40
C LEU A 107 24.25 -8.08 3.56
N HIS A 108 24.83 -6.91 3.87
CA HIS A 108 26.26 -6.75 4.14
C HIS A 108 26.63 -6.66 5.63
N GLU A 109 25.68 -6.87 6.56
CA GLU A 109 25.90 -6.64 8.01
C GLU A 109 26.16 -7.92 8.85
N GLU A 110 26.90 -7.77 9.97
CA GLU A 110 27.43 -8.81 10.85
C GLU A 110 26.37 -9.61 11.68
N PRO A 111 26.70 -10.84 12.17
CA PRO A 111 25.75 -11.77 12.81
C PRO A 111 25.03 -11.30 14.09
N VAL A 112 25.58 -10.30 14.80
CA VAL A 112 25.03 -9.79 16.07
C VAL A 112 23.68 -9.08 15.91
N GLU A 113 23.28 -8.75 14.68
CA GLU A 113 22.07 -7.98 14.40
C GLU A 113 20.82 -8.81 14.07
N PHE A 114 20.90 -10.14 14.22
CA PHE A 114 19.88 -11.11 13.82
C PHE A 114 18.49 -10.86 14.46
N TRP A 115 18.42 -10.67 15.78
CA TRP A 115 17.14 -10.44 16.48
C TRP A 115 16.48 -9.09 16.14
N GLY A 116 17.29 -8.06 15.92
CA GLY A 116 16.81 -6.76 15.42
C GLY A 116 16.26 -6.87 13.99
N GLY A 117 16.91 -7.68 13.16
CA GLY A 117 16.41 -8.05 11.83
C GLY A 117 15.05 -8.73 11.89
N VAL A 118 14.89 -9.80 12.68
CA VAL A 118 13.62 -10.53 12.78
C VAL A 118 12.45 -9.64 13.23
N ARG A 119 12.67 -8.75 14.21
CA ARG A 119 11.63 -7.79 14.65
C ARG A 119 11.25 -6.82 13.53
N LEU A 120 12.25 -6.31 12.82
CA LEU A 120 12.03 -5.41 11.69
C LEU A 120 11.25 -6.10 10.57
N LEU A 121 11.57 -7.35 10.21
CA LEU A 121 10.81 -8.11 9.22
C LEU A 121 9.33 -8.25 9.61
N ARG A 122 9.04 -8.54 10.89
CA ARG A 122 7.65 -8.59 11.38
C ARG A 122 6.94 -7.24 11.29
N LEU A 123 7.62 -6.13 11.58
CA LEU A 123 7.03 -4.79 11.46
C LEU A 123 6.69 -4.46 10.00
N LEU A 124 7.52 -4.90 9.05
CA LEU A 124 7.28 -4.73 7.62
C LEU A 124 6.05 -5.52 7.16
N ASP A 125 5.96 -6.80 7.51
CA ASP A 125 4.80 -7.62 7.18
C ASP A 125 3.52 -7.02 7.78
N SER A 126 3.59 -6.63 9.06
CA SER A 126 2.46 -5.98 9.75
C SER A 126 2.01 -4.70 9.06
N PHE A 127 2.93 -3.88 8.54
CA PHE A 127 2.58 -2.65 7.82
C PHE A 127 1.77 -2.98 6.56
N PHE A 128 2.26 -3.89 5.72
CA PHE A 128 1.57 -4.22 4.47
C PHE A 128 0.24 -4.93 4.72
N ASP A 129 0.15 -5.79 5.74
CA ASP A 129 -1.10 -6.44 6.15
C ASP A 129 -2.15 -5.41 6.62
N GLN A 130 -1.74 -4.40 7.38
CA GLN A 130 -2.63 -3.30 7.77
C GLN A 130 -3.10 -2.47 6.57
N VAL A 131 -2.20 -2.15 5.63
CA VAL A 131 -2.56 -1.48 4.39
C VAL A 131 -3.59 -2.29 3.61
N PHE A 132 -3.37 -3.61 3.45
CA PHE A 132 -4.30 -4.49 2.74
C PHE A 132 -5.68 -4.52 3.41
N TYR A 133 -5.71 -4.72 4.73
CA TYR A 133 -6.94 -4.74 5.51
C TYR A 133 -7.74 -3.46 5.32
N CYS A 134 -7.09 -2.30 5.47
CA CYS A 134 -7.74 -1.00 5.36
C CYS A 134 -8.28 -0.75 3.94
N VAL A 135 -7.52 -1.07 2.89
CA VAL A 135 -7.97 -0.94 1.51
C VAL A 135 -9.20 -1.82 1.24
N LEU A 136 -9.18 -3.09 1.67
CA LEU A 136 -10.31 -4.01 1.48
C LEU A 136 -11.56 -3.53 2.24
N LEU A 137 -11.38 -3.02 3.47
CA LEU A 137 -12.46 -2.42 4.24
C LEU A 137 -13.08 -1.21 3.52
N GLY A 138 -12.25 -0.40 2.84
CA GLY A 138 -12.72 0.69 1.99
C GLY A 138 -13.59 0.21 0.82
N TYR A 139 -13.17 -0.84 0.12
CA TYR A 139 -13.96 -1.47 -0.94
C TYR A 139 -15.31 -1.99 -0.44
N GLU A 140 -15.31 -2.69 0.70
CA GLU A 140 -16.54 -3.24 1.29
C GLU A 140 -17.53 -2.12 1.66
N ARG A 141 -17.03 -1.03 2.27
CA ARG A 141 -17.85 0.13 2.61
C ARG A 141 -18.47 0.78 1.38
N ALA A 142 -17.70 0.92 0.29
CA ALA A 142 -18.22 1.45 -0.97
C ALA A 142 -19.35 0.57 -1.55
N GLY A 143 -19.17 -0.75 -1.58
CA GLY A 143 -20.17 -1.69 -2.07
C GLY A 143 -21.47 -1.70 -1.24
N LYS A 144 -21.37 -1.63 0.09
CA LYS A 144 -22.55 -1.52 0.98
C LYS A 144 -23.34 -0.23 0.72
N ASN A 145 -22.64 0.89 0.54
CA ASN A 145 -23.29 2.18 0.26
C ASN A 145 -24.01 2.18 -1.09
N GLU A 146 -23.40 1.58 -2.12
CA GLU A 146 -24.02 1.44 -3.45
C GLU A 146 -25.27 0.56 -3.40
N SER A 147 -25.18 -0.61 -2.75
CA SER A 147 -26.33 -1.49 -2.53
C SER A 147 -27.47 -0.80 -1.78
N MET A 148 -27.15 -0.01 -0.76
CA MET A 148 -28.15 0.72 0.02
C MET A 148 -28.83 1.80 -0.84
N ALA A 149 -28.07 2.57 -1.62
CA ALA A 149 -28.59 3.59 -2.52
C ALA A 149 -29.53 2.99 -3.59
N LEU A 150 -29.13 1.88 -4.21
CA LEU A 150 -29.96 1.16 -5.19
C LEU A 150 -31.27 0.66 -4.57
N SER A 151 -31.23 0.12 -3.36
CA SER A 151 -32.43 -0.34 -2.65
C SER A 151 -33.42 0.80 -2.34
N PHE A 152 -32.90 1.99 -2.01
CA PHE A 152 -33.71 3.18 -1.75
C PHE A 152 -34.39 3.71 -3.02
N LEU A 153 -33.66 3.75 -4.14
CA LEU A 153 -34.20 4.17 -5.44
C LEU A 153 -35.28 3.20 -5.95
N ALA A 154 -35.10 1.89 -5.77
CA ALA A 154 -36.09 0.90 -6.16
C ALA A 154 -37.42 1.05 -5.39
N ARG A 155 -37.35 1.35 -4.09
CA ARG A 155 -38.55 1.61 -3.25
C ARG A 155 -39.30 2.86 -3.68
N ARG A 156 -38.61 3.94 -4.08
CA ARG A 156 -39.24 5.18 -4.55
C ARG A 156 -39.95 5.07 -5.90
N ARG A 157 -39.57 4.11 -6.76
CA ARG A 157 -40.23 3.86 -8.05
C ARG A 157 -41.47 2.98 -7.95
N SER A 158 -41.68 2.35 -6.79
CA SER A 158 -42.79 1.41 -6.55
C SER A 158 -43.92 2.02 -5.70
N ALA A 159 -43.81 3.32 -5.38
CA ALA A 159 -44.78 4.12 -4.64
C ALA A 159 -45.25 5.27 -5.53
#